data_AF-A0A4Q7Y1X9-F1
#
_entry.id   AF-A0A4Q7Y1X9-F1
#
_cell.length_a   1.000
_cell.length_b   1.000
_cell.length_c   1.000
_cell.angle_alpha   90.00
_cell.angle_beta   90.00
_cell.angle_gamma   90.00
#
_symmetry.space_group_name_H-M   'P 1'
#
loop_
_entity.id
_entity.type
_entity.pdbx_description
1 polymer ?
#
loop_
_entity_poly.entity_id
_entity_poly.type
_entity_poly.pdbx_seq_one_letter_code
_entity_poly.pdbx_strand_id
1 'polypeptide(L)'
;MKDLFDPALAEDIKQRIMRLHPESERRWGNMTLAQTLAHCTSGTQMATGVINPKRASFPANVIGTLIKPLVFGDDKPLRRNSPSSPELFSAHTTQCDFERKRAQLITAIDSFVTKGAASCAIATVYEVELR
;
A
#
# COMPACT_ATOMS: atom_id res chain seq x y z
N MET A 1 -8.01 -10.22 -12.19
CA MET A 1 -6.74 -9.47 -12.19
C MET A 1 -5.65 -10.35 -11.60
N LYS A 2 -4.40 -10.27 -12.07
CA LYS A 2 -3.27 -10.91 -11.38
C LYS A 2 -2.94 -10.14 -10.12
N ASP A 3 -2.55 -10.83 -9.06
CA ASP A 3 -2.13 -10.22 -7.79
C ASP A 3 -0.68 -10.56 -7.46
N LEU A 4 -0.18 -10.02 -6.35
CA LEU A 4 1.20 -10.17 -5.94
C LEU A 4 1.57 -11.61 -5.54
N PHE A 5 0.61 -12.54 -5.42
CA PHE A 5 0.89 -13.96 -5.21
C PHE A 5 1.23 -14.70 -6.51
N ASP A 6 0.97 -14.11 -7.69
CA ASP A 6 1.54 -14.59 -8.95
C ASP A 6 3.06 -14.33 -8.94
N PRO A 7 3.91 -15.37 -8.99
CA PRO A 7 5.35 -15.21 -8.85
C PRO A 7 5.99 -14.42 -10.00
N ALA A 8 5.41 -14.51 -11.21
CA ALA A 8 5.90 -13.73 -12.35
C ALA A 8 5.55 -12.25 -12.19
N LEU A 9 4.37 -11.93 -11.64
CA LEU A 9 4.00 -10.55 -11.34
C LEU A 9 4.86 -9.99 -10.19
N ALA A 10 5.07 -10.77 -9.13
CA ALA A 10 5.92 -10.35 -8.00
C ALA A 10 7.34 -10.02 -8.47
N GLU A 11 7.92 -10.87 -9.31
CA GLU A 11 9.25 -10.62 -9.86
C GLU A 11 9.28 -9.40 -10.79
N ASP A 12 8.30 -9.22 -11.68
CA ASP A 12 8.21 -8.02 -12.52
C ASP A 12 8.14 -6.73 -11.68
N ILE A 13 7.33 -6.72 -10.62
CA ILE A 13 7.23 -5.59 -9.71
C ILE A 13 8.57 -5.31 -9.02
N LYS A 14 9.25 -6.35 -8.52
CA LYS A 14 10.59 -6.19 -7.90
C LYS A 14 11.61 -5.64 -8.90
N GLN A 15 11.63 -6.14 -10.14
CA GLN A 15 12.52 -5.62 -11.19
C GLN A 15 12.22 -4.16 -11.54
N ARG A 16 10.95 -3.76 -11.57
CA ARG A 16 10.56 -2.35 -11.77
C ARG A 16 11.02 -1.45 -10.63
N ILE A 17 10.91 -1.92 -9.38
CA ILE A 17 11.45 -1.21 -8.21
C ILE A 17 12.97 -1.07 -8.34
N MET A 18 13.67 -2.13 -8.77
CA MET A 18 15.12 -2.11 -9.00
C MET A 18 15.57 -1.09 -10.06
N ARG A 19 14.71 -0.74 -11.01
CA ARG A 19 15.04 0.25 -12.05
C ARG A 19 14.76 1.70 -11.64
N LEU A 20 14.13 1.95 -10.50
CA LEU A 20 13.92 3.32 -10.02
C LEU A 20 15.28 3.96 -9.69
N HIS A 21 15.36 5.29 -9.77
CA HIS A 21 16.52 6.08 -9.34
C HIS A 21 16.00 7.31 -8.60
N PRO A 22 16.69 7.93 -7.63
CA PRO A 22 16.18 9.11 -6.91
C PRO A 22 15.65 10.26 -7.79
N GLU A 23 16.16 10.36 -9.02
CA GLU A 23 15.76 11.36 -10.03
C GLU A 23 14.61 10.93 -10.96
N SER A 24 14.07 9.71 -10.81
CA SER A 24 12.96 9.28 -11.66
C SER A 24 11.72 10.17 -11.47
N GLU A 25 10.96 10.33 -12.55
CA GLU A 25 9.77 11.16 -12.57
C GLU A 25 8.74 10.73 -11.50
N ARG A 26 8.20 11.70 -10.76
CA ARG A 26 7.20 11.45 -9.72
C ARG A 26 5.83 11.22 -10.36
N ARG A 27 5.38 9.96 -10.36
CA ARG A 27 4.04 9.57 -10.86
C ARG A 27 2.98 9.47 -9.76
N TRP A 28 3.38 9.30 -8.50
CA TRP A 28 2.49 9.13 -7.33
C TRP A 28 2.10 10.45 -6.65
N GLY A 29 1.97 11.52 -7.42
CA GLY A 29 1.57 12.83 -6.89
C GLY A 29 2.75 13.62 -6.33
N ASN A 30 2.63 14.06 -5.08
CA ASN A 30 3.59 14.97 -4.44
C ASN A 30 4.72 14.25 -3.68
N MET A 31 4.67 12.91 -3.58
CA MET A 31 5.69 12.13 -2.88
C MET A 31 7.00 12.08 -3.67
N THR A 32 8.13 12.25 -2.98
CA THR A 32 9.44 11.83 -3.50
C THR A 32 9.45 10.31 -3.70
N LEU A 33 10.41 9.79 -4.47
CA LEU A 33 10.48 8.34 -4.66
C LEU A 33 10.78 7.59 -3.37
N ALA A 34 11.63 8.14 -2.50
CA ALA A 34 11.90 7.51 -1.21
C ALA A 34 10.64 7.48 -0.33
N GLN A 35 9.78 8.52 -0.38
CA GLN A 35 8.46 8.50 0.26
C GLN A 35 7.51 7.50 -0.38
N THR A 36 7.54 7.35 -1.71
CA THR A 36 6.71 6.38 -2.43
C THR A 36 7.08 4.95 -2.04
N LEU A 37 8.38 4.64 -1.97
CA LEU A 37 8.86 3.33 -1.51
C LEU A 37 8.44 3.05 -0.06
N ALA A 38 8.55 4.05 0.83
CA ALA A 38 8.08 3.93 2.21
C ALA A 38 6.56 3.74 2.28
N HIS A 39 5.79 4.47 1.49
CA HIS A 39 4.34 4.38 1.40
C HIS A 39 3.89 2.98 0.96
N CYS A 40 4.49 2.43 -0.10
CA CYS A 40 4.22 1.07 -0.54
C CYS A 40 4.59 0.05 0.53
N THR A 41 5.70 0.24 1.24
CA THR A 41 6.12 -0.65 2.34
C THR A 41 5.08 -0.65 3.47
N SER A 42 4.63 0.53 3.89
CA SER A 42 3.56 0.68 4.89
C SER A 42 2.25 0.05 4.41
N GLY A 43 1.93 0.13 3.11
CA GLY A 43 0.77 -0.51 2.50
C GLY A 43 0.83 -2.04 2.63
N THR A 44 1.98 -2.64 2.33
CA THR A 44 2.20 -4.09 2.50
C THR A 44 2.15 -4.51 3.97
N GLN A 45 2.70 -3.69 4.88
CA GLN A 45 2.61 -3.90 6.32
C GLN A 45 1.17 -3.79 6.83
N MET A 46 0.38 -2.87 6.28
CA MET A 46 -1.03 -2.73 6.59
C MET A 46 -1.84 -3.94 6.12
N ALA A 47 -1.58 -4.41 4.89
CA ALA A 47 -2.23 -5.60 4.35
C ALA A 47 -1.95 -6.86 5.20
N THR A 48 -0.78 -6.93 5.84
CA THR A 48 -0.37 -8.06 6.71
C THR A 48 -0.63 -7.85 8.20
N GLY A 49 -1.36 -6.78 8.57
CA GLY A 49 -1.74 -6.50 9.96
C GLY A 49 -0.60 -5.98 10.85
N VAL A 50 0.58 -5.69 10.29
CA VAL A 50 1.70 -5.06 11.03
C VAL A 50 1.36 -3.60 11.36
N ILE A 51 0.75 -2.89 10.41
CA ILE A 51 0.16 -1.56 10.64
C ILE A 51 -1.35 -1.72 10.71
N ASN A 52 -1.94 -1.35 11.84
CA ASN A 52 -3.39 -1.35 12.00
C ASN A 52 -3.91 0.08 11.83
N PRO A 53 -4.67 0.39 10.74
CA PRO A 53 -5.19 1.73 10.53
C PRO A 53 -6.23 2.06 11.60
N LYS A 54 -6.25 3.31 12.06
CA LYS A 54 -7.32 3.75 12.95
C LYS A 54 -8.65 3.71 12.22
N ARG A 55 -9.69 3.22 12.90
CA ARG A 55 -11.05 3.28 12.37
C ARG A 55 -11.45 4.74 12.18
N ALA A 56 -11.94 5.06 10.98
CA ALA A 56 -12.46 6.40 10.71
C ALA A 56 -13.64 6.70 11.64
N SER A 57 -13.66 7.90 12.23
CA SER A 57 -14.78 8.37 13.05
C SER A 57 -16.00 8.70 12.18
N PHE A 58 -17.18 8.74 12.78
CA PHE A 58 -18.35 9.33 12.12
C PHE A 58 -18.07 10.82 11.77
N PRO A 59 -18.46 11.30 10.57
CA PRO A 59 -19.19 10.60 9.51
C PRO A 59 -18.30 9.92 8.45
N ALA A 60 -16.98 9.99 8.57
CA ALA A 60 -16.04 9.48 7.57
C ALA A 60 -16.16 7.96 7.32
N ASN A 61 -16.54 7.17 8.34
CA ASN A 61 -16.84 5.74 8.17
C ASN A 61 -18.05 5.45 7.26
N VAL A 62 -19.11 6.27 7.35
CA VAL A 62 -20.31 6.14 6.52
C VAL A 62 -20.00 6.55 5.09
N ILE A 63 -19.37 7.72 4.92
CA ILE A 63 -18.95 8.22 3.61
C ILE A 63 -18.02 7.21 2.92
N GLY A 64 -17.04 6.68 3.66
CA GLY A 64 -16.10 5.67 3.16
C GLY A 64 -16.79 4.41 2.62
N THR A 65 -17.86 3.96 3.28
CA THR A 65 -18.63 2.80 2.84
C THR A 65 -19.42 3.10 1.55
N LEU A 66 -19.99 4.30 1.44
CA LEU A 66 -20.74 4.74 0.26
C LEU A 66 -19.85 4.86 -0.99
N ILE A 67 -18.62 5.36 -0.84
CA ILE A 67 -17.71 5.55 -1.98
C ILE A 67 -16.89 4.30 -2.32
N LYS A 68 -16.90 3.25 -1.48
CA LYS A 68 -16.10 2.02 -1.68
C LYS A 68 -16.31 1.38 -3.06
N PRO A 69 -17.54 1.22 -3.59
CA PRO A 69 -17.76 0.66 -4.92
C PRO A 69 -17.22 1.56 -6.03
N LEU A 70 -17.30 2.88 -5.87
CA LEU A 70 -16.75 3.83 -6.84
C LEU A 70 -15.21 3.76 -6.92
N VAL A 71 -14.56 3.42 -5.81
CA VAL A 71 -13.09 3.36 -5.70
C VAL A 71 -12.54 2.00 -6.15
N PHE A 72 -13.27 0.90 -5.90
CA PHE A 72 -12.77 -0.47 -6.12
C PHE A 72 -13.60 -1.31 -7.11
N GLY A 73 -14.70 -0.78 -7.67
CA GLY A 73 -15.66 -1.55 -8.47
C GLY A 73 -15.32 -1.65 -9.96
N ASP A 74 -14.60 -0.67 -10.50
CA ASP A 74 -14.07 -0.70 -11.86
C ASP A 74 -12.54 -0.80 -11.73
N ASP A 75 -11.88 -1.72 -12.42
CA ASP A 75 -10.40 -1.92 -12.42
C ASP A 75 -9.60 -0.70 -12.99
N LYS A 76 -10.21 0.49 -12.98
CA LYS A 76 -9.64 1.76 -13.40
C LYS A 76 -8.59 2.23 -12.39
N PRO A 77 -7.48 2.81 -12.85
CA PRO A 77 -6.50 3.43 -11.96
C PRO A 77 -7.14 4.49 -11.06
N LEU A 78 -6.75 4.50 -9.78
CA LEU A 78 -7.15 5.55 -8.85
C LEU A 78 -6.73 6.93 -9.36
N ARG A 79 -7.56 7.95 -9.06
CA ARG A 79 -7.25 9.33 -9.45
C ARG A 79 -5.92 9.76 -8.83
N ARG A 80 -5.10 10.49 -9.59
CA ARG A 80 -3.87 11.10 -9.07
C ARG A 80 -4.19 11.96 -7.84
N ASN A 81 -3.37 11.86 -6.80
CA ASN A 81 -3.55 12.54 -5.51
C ASN A 81 -4.81 12.11 -4.73
N SER A 82 -5.31 10.88 -4.93
CA SER A 82 -6.36 10.34 -4.06
C SER A 82 -5.88 10.27 -2.60
N PRO A 83 -6.75 10.56 -1.62
CA PRO A 83 -6.38 10.49 -0.22
C PRO A 83 -6.03 9.04 0.15
N SER A 84 -5.10 8.91 1.09
CA SER A 84 -4.68 7.64 1.65
C SER A 84 -4.71 7.73 3.18
N SER A 85 -4.72 6.59 3.86
CA SER A 85 -4.64 6.54 5.31
C SER A 85 -3.38 7.28 5.81
N PRO A 86 -3.49 8.14 6.85
CA PRO A 86 -2.36 8.87 7.43
C PRO A 86 -1.20 7.97 7.85
N GLU A 87 -1.49 6.76 8.30
CA GLU A 87 -0.53 5.74 8.73
C GLU A 87 0.38 5.26 7.59
N LEU A 88 -0.01 5.49 6.34
CA LEU A 88 0.79 5.15 5.16
C LEU A 88 1.82 6.23 4.78
N PHE A 89 1.82 7.38 5.47
CA PHE A 89 2.79 8.44 5.23
C PHE A 89 3.87 8.42 6.31
N SER A 90 5.13 8.46 5.89
CA SER A 90 6.26 8.55 6.83
C SER A 90 6.29 9.92 7.52
N ALA A 91 6.44 9.93 8.85
CA ALA A 91 6.52 11.17 9.63
C ALA A 91 7.76 12.02 9.31
N HIS A 92 8.83 11.42 8.79
CA HIS A 92 10.10 12.09 8.51
C HIS A 92 10.47 12.01 7.02
N THR A 93 10.08 13.06 6.28
CA THR A 93 10.23 13.19 4.82
C THR A 93 11.68 13.44 4.36
N THR A 94 12.53 14.01 5.21
CA THR A 94 13.85 14.55 4.83
C THR A 94 15.03 13.58 4.99
N GLN A 95 14.81 12.36 5.51
CA GLN A 95 15.85 11.34 5.75
C GLN A 95 15.44 9.94 5.26
N CYS A 96 14.57 9.85 4.26
CA CYS A 96 14.32 8.58 3.60
C CYS A 96 15.50 8.28 2.65
N ASP A 97 16.52 7.61 3.19
CA ASP A 97 17.54 6.92 2.39
C ASP A 97 16.83 6.01 1.38
N PHE A 98 16.98 6.35 0.10
CA PHE A 98 16.29 5.71 -1.01
C PHE A 98 16.65 4.23 -1.13
N GLU A 99 17.93 3.89 -0.99
CA GLU A 99 18.41 2.51 -1.08
C GLU A 99 17.89 1.67 0.10
N ARG A 100 17.90 2.25 1.31
CA ARG A 100 17.27 1.62 2.46
C ARG A 100 15.78 1.37 2.24
N LYS A 101 15.04 2.36 1.72
CA LYS A 101 13.59 2.24 1.47
C LYS A 101 13.26 1.24 0.36
N ARG A 102 14.12 1.16 -0.65
CA ARG A 102 14.04 0.15 -1.70
C ARG A 102 14.20 -1.25 -1.12
N ALA A 103 15.26 -1.49 -0.36
CA ALA A 103 15.50 -2.79 0.28
C ALA A 103 14.33 -3.18 1.20
N GLN A 104 13.81 -2.24 2.01
CA GLN A 104 12.65 -2.47 2.86
C GLN A 104 11.40 -2.90 2.08
N LEU A 105 11.13 -2.26 0.94
CA LEU A 105 9.98 -2.61 0.10
C LEU A 105 10.14 -4.01 -0.50
N ILE A 106 11.33 -4.35 -1.01
CA ILE A 106 11.59 -5.68 -1.57
C ILE A 106 11.38 -6.76 -0.50
N THR A 107 11.97 -6.58 0.69
CA THR A 107 11.77 -7.51 1.81
C THR A 107 10.30 -7.63 2.22
N ALA A 108 9.55 -6.52 2.22
CA ALA A 108 8.12 -6.54 2.53
C ALA A 108 7.33 -7.34 1.48
N ILE A 109 7.64 -7.18 0.19
CA ILE A 109 7.04 -7.95 -0.90
C ILE A 109 7.38 -9.43 -0.75
N ASP A 110 8.64 -9.80 -0.54
CA ASP A 110 9.03 -11.21 -0.38
C ASP A 110 8.35 -11.84 0.84
N SER A 111 8.25 -11.10 1.94
CA SER A 111 7.50 -11.55 3.13
C SER A 111 6.01 -11.73 2.84
N PHE A 112 5.40 -10.80 2.10
CA PHE A 112 3.99 -10.89 1.71
C PHE A 112 3.72 -12.12 0.85
N VAL A 113 4.56 -12.35 -0.16
CA VAL A 113 4.45 -13.52 -1.05
C VAL A 113 4.63 -14.82 -0.27
N THR A 114 5.66 -14.89 0.60
CA THR A 114 5.97 -16.09 1.38
C THR A 114 4.86 -16.45 2.36
N LYS A 115 4.31 -15.45 3.05
CA LYS A 115 3.23 -15.67 4.01
C LYS A 115 1.89 -16.00 3.33
N GLY A 116 1.74 -15.64 2.05
CA GLY A 116 0.57 -15.96 1.25
C GLY A 116 -0.70 -15.23 1.67
N ALA A 117 -1.78 -15.46 0.93
CA ALA A 117 -3.06 -14.77 1.11
C ALA A 117 -3.69 -14.96 2.50
N ALA A 118 -3.41 -16.07 3.18
CA ALA A 118 -3.89 -16.34 4.54
C ALA A 118 -3.33 -15.37 5.59
N SER A 119 -2.21 -14.72 5.29
CA SER A 119 -1.59 -13.72 6.16
C SER A 119 -2.10 -12.30 5.95
N CYS A 120 -2.87 -12.08 4.88
CA CYS A 120 -3.59 -10.84 4.74
C CYS A 120 -4.54 -10.74 5.92
N ALA A 121 -4.37 -9.70 6.72
CA ALA A 121 -5.40 -9.28 7.64
C ALA A 121 -6.50 -8.68 6.76
N ILE A 122 -7.28 -9.57 6.11
CA ILE A 122 -8.59 -9.23 5.59
C ILE A 122 -9.24 -8.46 6.71
N ALA A 123 -9.65 -7.23 6.43
CA ALA A 123 -10.29 -6.35 7.39
C ALA A 123 -11.36 -7.13 8.18
N THR A 124 -10.99 -7.67 9.34
CA THR A 124 -11.84 -8.14 10.44
C THR A 124 -12.51 -6.94 11.11
N VAL A 125 -12.80 -5.90 10.31
CA VAL A 125 -13.58 -4.73 10.67
C VAL A 125 -14.99 -4.85 10.07
N TYR A 126 -15.25 -5.82 9.18
CA TYR A 126 -16.59 -6.07 8.62
C TYR A 126 -17.24 -7.40 9.05
N GLU A 127 -16.48 -8.42 9.45
CA GLU A 127 -17.07 -9.70 9.89
C GLU A 127 -17.38 -9.80 11.38
N VAL A 128 -16.96 -8.83 12.21
CA VAL A 128 -17.25 -8.85 13.65
C VAL A 128 -18.66 -8.35 13.97
N GLU A 129 -19.45 -7.92 12.98
CA GLU A 129 -20.78 -7.32 13.19
C GLU A 129 -21.91 -8.07 12.44
N LEU A 130 -21.75 -9.39 12.29
CA LEU A 130 -22.84 -10.33 11.96
C LEU A 130 -22.93 -11.51 12.96
N ARG A 131 -22.49 -11.30 14.20
CA ARG A 131 -22.89 -12.12 15.36
C ARG A 131 -23.26 -11.24 16.53
#